data_AF-A0A7C7NKW7-F1
#
_entry.id   AF-A0A7C7NKW7-F1
#
_cell.length_a   1.000
_cell.length_b   1.000
_cell.length_c   1.000
_cell.angle_alpha   90.00
_cell.angle_beta   90.00
_cell.angle_gamma   90.00
#
_symmetry.space_group_name_H-M   'P 1'
#
loop_
_entity.id
_entity.type
_entity.pdbx_description
1 polymer ?
#
loop_
_entity_poly.entity_id
_entity_poly.type
_entity_poly.pdbx_seq_one_letter_code
_entity_poly.pdbx_strand_id
1 'polypeptide(L)'
;MPFAWKYAWALAMMGLWLVVAWQRRLYISRRTVHFRQELKEVVSVSLLVALLFIAAAWFFDVSTGLRNFVIVGIFHMIFWVSIGRWLSRLLLRRLRAKGYNLRHVVLLGTGNLALQVIDELENNDSLGLRIAGVVELDSHRPASGFLSAKVPILGHAVALQEIIATHGIQQVFVALPITQLHVLKGVMQELSKLTVDVRLIPDIAEYSTLAAGMEQIGSLSVINLQATPCDGWGRVGKRMLDFSFSLSALVLCLPLLIVLS
;
A
#
# COMPACT_ATOMS: atom_id res chain seq x y z
N MET A 1 13.74 36.30 22.85
CA MET A 1 14.30 35.54 21.72
C MET A 1 13.65 36.00 20.41
N PRO A 2 14.43 36.20 19.33
CA PRO A 2 13.90 36.71 18.07
C PRO A 2 12.86 35.76 17.46
N PHE A 3 11.85 36.33 16.82
CA PHE A 3 10.73 35.65 16.15
C PHE A 3 11.18 34.51 15.22
N ALA A 4 12.34 34.67 14.58
CA ALA A 4 12.97 33.68 13.68
C ALA A 4 13.23 32.31 14.34
N TRP A 5 13.57 32.27 15.65
CA TRP A 5 13.88 31.00 16.32
C TRP A 5 12.65 30.09 16.44
N LYS A 6 11.44 30.67 16.52
CA LYS A 6 10.19 29.88 16.59
C LYS A 6 9.98 29.06 15.32
N TYR A 7 10.29 29.64 14.16
CA TYR A 7 10.17 28.97 12.86
C TYR A 7 11.23 27.90 12.67
N ALA A 8 12.46 28.13 13.14
CA ALA A 8 13.52 27.12 13.11
C ALA A 8 13.13 25.86 13.90
N TRP A 9 12.57 26.02 15.11
CA TRP A 9 12.05 24.89 15.90
C TRP A 9 10.86 24.21 15.23
N ALA A 10 9.95 24.94 14.60
CA ALA A 10 8.84 24.36 13.85
C ALA A 10 9.30 23.53 12.64
N LEU A 11 10.30 24.03 11.88
CA LEU A 11 10.89 23.32 10.76
C LEU A 11 11.63 22.06 11.21
N ALA A 12 12.38 22.14 12.31
CA ALA A 12 13.04 20.97 12.90
C ALA A 12 12.01 19.91 13.35
N MET A 13 10.88 20.35 13.93
CA MET A 13 9.79 19.45 14.35
C MET A 13 9.15 18.77 13.15
N MET A 14 8.87 19.53 12.10
CA MET A 14 8.30 18.99 10.86
C MET A 14 9.27 18.00 10.19
N GLY A 15 10.57 18.33 10.15
CA GLY A 15 11.61 17.45 9.62
C GLY A 15 11.72 16.14 10.40
N LEU A 16 11.77 16.21 11.74
CA LEU A 16 11.84 15.02 12.59
C LEU A 16 10.60 14.13 12.40
N TRP A 17 9.41 14.73 12.35
CA TRP A 17 8.18 13.99 12.11
C TRP A 17 8.20 13.28 10.75
N LEU A 18 8.66 13.94 9.69
CA LEU A 18 8.79 13.33 8.37
C LEU A 18 9.75 12.14 8.37
N VAL A 19 10.88 12.25 9.07
CA VAL A 19 11.86 11.15 9.21
C VAL A 19 11.24 9.96 9.95
N VAL A 20 10.56 10.20 11.08
CA VAL A 20 9.92 9.12 11.86
C VAL A 20 8.76 8.51 11.07
N ALA A 21 7.97 9.32 10.37
CA ALA A 21 6.88 8.85 9.52
C ALA A 21 7.39 8.01 8.33
N TRP A 22 8.54 8.38 7.77
CA TRP A 22 9.22 7.61 6.72
C TRP A 22 9.74 6.27 7.25
N GLN A 23 10.41 6.25 8.41
CA GLN A 23 10.86 5.00 9.05
C GLN A 23 9.69 4.06 9.37
N ARG A 24 8.56 4.60 9.81
CA ARG A 24 7.32 3.86 10.08
C ARG A 24 6.55 3.47 8.80
N ARG A 25 7.07 3.81 7.62
CA ARG A 25 6.46 3.55 6.30
C ARG A 25 5.02 4.07 6.18
N LEU A 26 4.70 5.17 6.88
CA LEU A 26 3.36 5.81 6.83
C LEU A 26 3.03 6.44 5.46
N TYR A 27 4.05 6.62 4.64
CA TYR A 27 3.98 7.13 3.27
C TYR A 27 3.70 6.06 2.22
N ILE A 28 3.76 4.77 2.55
CA ILE A 28 3.41 3.73 1.58
C ILE A 28 1.89 3.61 1.55
N SER A 29 1.29 3.63 0.36
CA SER A 29 -0.16 3.48 0.21
C SER A 29 -0.55 2.06 0.56
N ARG A 30 -0.89 1.83 1.83
CA ARG A 30 -1.44 0.56 2.32
C ARG A 30 -2.94 0.54 2.01
N ARG A 31 -3.25 0.35 0.73
CA ARG A 31 -4.62 0.36 0.15
C ARG A 31 -5.63 -0.50 0.94
N THR A 32 -5.14 -1.49 1.65
CA THR A 32 -5.83 -2.61 2.29
C THR A 32 -5.94 -2.49 3.82
N VAL A 33 -5.21 -1.56 4.45
CA VAL A 33 -5.13 -1.47 5.91
C VAL A 33 -6.31 -0.70 6.53
N HIS A 34 -6.79 -1.18 7.68
CA HIS A 34 -7.89 -0.57 8.41
C HIS A 34 -7.59 0.85 8.90
N PHE A 35 -8.61 1.73 8.84
CA PHE A 35 -8.53 3.13 9.28
C PHE A 35 -7.93 3.31 10.69
N ARG A 36 -8.31 2.41 11.62
CA ARG A 36 -7.90 2.48 13.03
C ARG A 36 -6.40 2.22 13.21
N GLN A 37 -5.81 1.35 12.40
CA GLN A 37 -4.37 1.07 12.48
C GLN A 37 -3.58 2.29 12.01
N GLU A 38 -3.97 2.89 10.88
CA GLU A 38 -3.33 4.13 10.41
C GLU A 38 -3.48 5.28 11.42
N LEU A 39 -4.66 5.43 12.04
CA LEU A 39 -4.89 6.46 13.04
C LEU A 39 -4.00 6.25 14.27
N LYS A 40 -3.90 5.01 14.76
CA LYS A 40 -3.02 4.65 15.88
C LYS A 40 -1.57 4.96 15.57
N GLU A 41 -1.08 4.63 14.38
CA GLU A 41 0.30 4.91 14.01
C GLU A 41 0.57 6.41 13.88
N VAL A 42 -0.34 7.19 13.26
CA VAL A 42 -0.20 8.66 13.15
C VAL A 42 -0.20 9.30 14.54
N VAL A 43 -1.11 8.88 15.43
CA VAL A 43 -1.16 9.37 16.81
C VAL A 43 0.10 8.98 17.57
N SER A 44 0.55 7.72 17.47
CA SER A 44 1.76 7.24 18.16
C SER A 44 3.02 8.00 17.72
N VAL A 45 3.22 8.19 16.41
CA VAL A 45 4.36 8.96 15.88
C VAL A 45 4.28 10.41 16.35
N SER A 46 3.09 11.01 16.31
CA SER A 46 2.92 12.40 16.70
C SER A 46 3.13 12.60 18.20
N LEU A 47 2.70 11.66 19.04
CA LEU A 47 2.97 11.67 20.49
C LEU A 47 4.45 11.50 20.80
N LEU A 48 5.16 10.62 20.08
CA LEU A 48 6.61 10.44 20.26
C LEU A 48 7.37 11.71 19.92
N VAL A 49 7.07 12.33 18.76
CA VAL A 49 7.70 13.60 18.34
C VAL A 49 7.36 14.71 19.33
N ALA A 50 6.11 14.78 19.80
CA ALA A 50 5.68 15.73 20.81
C ALA A 50 6.47 15.59 22.11
N LEU A 51 6.65 14.38 22.60
CA LEU A 51 7.39 14.09 23.83
C LEU A 51 8.86 14.50 23.70
N LEU A 52 9.51 14.20 22.58
CA LEU A 52 10.90 14.61 22.32
C LEU A 52 11.04 16.14 22.27
N PHE A 53 10.10 16.84 21.63
CA PHE A 53 10.13 18.31 21.53
C PHE A 53 9.81 19.00 22.86
N ILE A 54 8.91 18.45 23.66
CA ILE A 54 8.67 18.93 25.02
C ILE A 54 9.94 18.72 25.85
N ALA A 55 10.54 17.53 25.84
CA ALA A 55 11.78 17.26 26.57
C ALA A 55 12.91 18.21 26.16
N ALA A 56 13.09 18.47 24.86
CA ALA A 56 14.06 19.42 24.35
C ALA A 56 13.75 20.87 24.80
N ALA A 57 12.49 21.29 24.74
CA ALA A 57 12.09 22.63 25.19
C ALA A 57 12.36 22.86 26.69
N TRP A 58 12.22 21.81 27.51
CA TRP A 58 12.58 21.83 28.93
C TRP A 58 14.10 21.80 29.16
N PHE A 59 14.84 21.00 28.40
CA PHE A 59 16.30 20.88 28.53
C PHE A 59 17.04 22.16 28.15
N PHE A 60 16.58 22.86 27.11
CA PHE A 60 17.20 24.11 26.63
C PHE A 60 16.65 25.39 27.29
N ASP A 61 15.88 25.24 28.39
CA ASP A 61 15.23 26.32 29.15
C ASP A 61 14.57 27.37 28.25
N VAL A 62 13.77 26.87 27.32
CA VAL A 62 13.21 27.69 26.26
C VAL A 62 12.03 28.50 26.81
N SER A 63 11.96 29.79 26.44
CA SER A 63 10.89 30.71 26.88
C SER A 63 9.47 30.10 26.84
N THR A 64 8.65 30.42 27.83
CA THR A 64 7.26 29.96 27.97
C THR A 64 6.42 30.17 26.70
N GLY A 65 6.64 31.28 25.98
CA GLY A 65 5.96 31.56 24.71
C GLY A 65 6.32 30.57 23.58
N LEU A 66 7.55 30.10 23.50
CA LEU A 66 7.96 29.08 22.52
C LEU A 66 7.48 27.68 22.96
N ARG A 67 7.42 27.38 24.26
CA ARG A 67 6.81 26.14 24.77
C ARG A 67 5.33 26.01 24.36
N ASN A 68 4.54 27.06 24.58
CA ASN A 68 3.13 27.08 24.18
C ASN A 68 2.97 26.98 22.65
N PHE A 69 3.85 27.64 21.89
CA PHE A 69 3.85 27.56 20.43
C PHE A 69 4.12 26.12 19.93
N VAL A 70 5.08 25.41 20.51
CA VAL A 70 5.38 24.00 20.17
C VAL A 70 4.18 23.10 20.48
N ILE A 71 3.55 23.25 21.66
CA ILE A 71 2.37 22.47 22.05
C ILE A 71 1.22 22.69 21.06
N VAL A 72 0.88 23.95 20.76
CA VAL A 72 -0.19 24.27 19.79
C VAL A 72 0.18 23.74 18.40
N GLY A 73 1.45 23.85 17.99
CA GLY A 73 1.96 23.33 16.73
C GLY A 73 1.76 21.82 16.57
N ILE A 74 1.99 21.04 17.64
CA ILE A 74 1.75 19.59 17.66
C ILE A 74 0.27 19.27 17.41
N PHE A 75 -0.65 19.94 18.11
CA PHE A 75 -2.09 19.72 17.91
C PHE A 75 -2.53 20.11 16.49
N HIS A 76 -2.04 21.24 16.00
CA HIS A 76 -2.34 21.70 14.64
C HIS A 76 -1.83 20.70 13.60
N MET A 77 -0.62 20.17 13.79
CA MET A 77 -0.03 19.17 12.91
C MET A 77 -0.83 17.86 12.91
N ILE A 78 -1.19 17.32 14.08
CA ILE A 78 -2.02 16.11 14.20
C ILE A 78 -3.36 16.31 13.49
N PHE A 79 -3.98 17.47 13.69
CA PHE A 79 -5.28 17.81 13.10
C PHE A 79 -5.19 17.84 11.56
N TRP A 80 -4.24 18.58 11.00
CA TRP A 80 -4.10 18.72 9.54
C TRP A 80 -3.62 17.43 8.85
N VAL A 81 -2.73 16.66 9.46
CA VAL A 81 -2.35 15.35 8.91
C VAL A 81 -3.55 14.40 8.93
N SER A 82 -4.33 14.38 10.01
CA SER A 82 -5.52 13.54 10.12
C SER A 82 -6.59 13.93 9.11
N ILE A 83 -6.87 15.23 8.94
CA ILE A 83 -7.84 15.73 7.96
C ILE A 83 -7.39 15.38 6.53
N GLY A 84 -6.11 15.57 6.22
CA GLY A 84 -5.54 15.27 4.91
C GLY A 84 -5.65 13.78 4.56
N ARG A 85 -5.36 12.89 5.52
CA ARG A 85 -5.52 11.43 5.36
C ARG A 85 -6.98 11.00 5.27
N TRP A 86 -7.89 11.67 5.97
CA TRP A 86 -9.32 11.40 5.87
C TRP A 86 -9.85 11.81 4.50
N LEU A 87 -9.51 13.01 4.04
CA LEU A 87 -9.93 13.54 2.74
C LEU A 87 -9.35 12.71 1.59
N SER A 88 -8.07 12.35 1.64
CA SER A 88 -7.44 11.50 0.61
C SER A 88 -8.11 10.12 0.53
N ARG A 89 -8.47 9.52 1.66
CA ARG A 89 -9.24 8.28 1.69
C ARG A 89 -10.64 8.45 1.10
N LEU A 90 -11.34 9.53 1.42
CA LEU A 90 -12.67 9.81 0.86
C LEU A 90 -12.61 9.99 -0.66
N LEU A 91 -11.64 10.76 -1.14
CA LEU A 91 -11.39 10.97 -2.57
C LEU A 91 -11.05 9.64 -3.27
N LEU A 92 -10.11 8.86 -2.73
CA LEU A 92 -9.72 7.57 -3.30
C LEU A 92 -10.87 6.57 -3.29
N ARG A 93 -11.69 6.53 -2.23
CA ARG A 93 -12.90 5.70 -2.16
C ARG A 93 -13.90 6.08 -3.24
N ARG A 94 -14.18 7.38 -3.42
CA ARG A 94 -15.08 7.86 -4.48
C ARG A 94 -14.55 7.55 -5.88
N LEU A 95 -13.24 7.68 -6.09
CA LEU A 95 -12.60 7.32 -7.37
C LEU A 95 -12.70 5.81 -7.64
N ARG A 96 -12.46 4.97 -6.63
CA ARG A 96 -12.58 3.51 -6.73
C ARG A 96 -14.02 3.05 -6.98
N ALA A 97 -15.00 3.64 -6.30
CA ALA A 97 -16.42 3.37 -6.54
C ALA A 97 -16.85 3.73 -7.98
N LYS A 98 -16.13 4.64 -8.64
CA LYS A 98 -16.31 4.99 -10.06
C LYS A 98 -15.45 4.14 -11.02
N GLY A 99 -14.78 3.10 -10.51
CA GLY A 99 -13.94 2.20 -11.31
C GLY A 99 -12.51 2.68 -11.58
N TYR A 100 -12.10 3.83 -11.04
CA TYR A 100 -10.74 4.34 -11.22
C TYR A 100 -9.77 3.70 -10.22
N ASN A 101 -8.52 3.48 -10.65
CA ASN A 101 -7.45 2.93 -9.81
C ASN A 101 -7.75 1.51 -9.29
N LEU A 102 -8.56 0.72 -10.00
CA LEU A 102 -8.77 -0.70 -9.71
C LEU A 102 -7.53 -1.51 -10.10
N ARG A 103 -7.17 -2.50 -9.28
CA ARG A 103 -6.18 -3.51 -9.64
C ARG A 103 -6.89 -4.78 -10.04
N HIS A 104 -6.50 -5.33 -11.18
CA HIS A 104 -6.98 -6.63 -11.62
C HIS A 104 -6.19 -7.72 -10.90
N VAL A 105 -6.93 -8.61 -10.24
CA VAL A 105 -6.43 -9.71 -9.44
C VAL A 105 -6.85 -11.02 -10.09
N VAL A 106 -5.95 -11.99 -10.14
CA VAL A 106 -6.30 -13.38 -10.46
C VAL A 106 -6.17 -14.24 -9.20
N LEU A 107 -7.12 -15.15 -9.00
CA LEU A 107 -7.12 -16.05 -7.86
C LEU A 107 -6.61 -17.43 -8.29
N LEU A 108 -5.64 -17.97 -7.57
CA LEU A 108 -5.12 -19.32 -7.73
C LEU A 108 -5.80 -20.23 -6.72
N GLY A 109 -6.60 -21.17 -7.23
CA GLY A 109 -7.34 -22.16 -6.44
C GLY A 109 -8.86 -22.01 -6.59
N THR A 110 -9.55 -23.14 -6.63
CA THR A 110 -11.02 -23.25 -6.80
C THR A 110 -11.74 -23.79 -5.56
N GLY A 111 -11.05 -23.86 -4.42
CA GLY A 111 -11.60 -24.40 -3.16
C GLY A 111 -12.53 -23.45 -2.41
N ASN A 112 -13.01 -23.88 -1.24
CA ASN A 112 -13.87 -23.07 -0.36
C ASN A 112 -13.22 -21.75 0.07
N LEU A 113 -11.91 -21.76 0.33
CA LEU A 113 -11.16 -20.55 0.64
C LEU A 113 -11.21 -19.54 -0.52
N ALA A 114 -11.20 -20.02 -1.76
CA ALA A 114 -11.30 -19.16 -2.93
C ALA A 114 -12.67 -18.46 -3.02
N LEU A 115 -13.75 -19.17 -2.69
CA LEU A 115 -15.09 -18.59 -2.59
C LEU A 115 -15.19 -17.50 -1.52
N GLN A 116 -14.61 -17.73 -0.33
CA GLN A 116 -14.57 -16.71 0.73
C GLN A 116 -13.82 -15.45 0.29
N VAL A 117 -12.71 -15.63 -0.44
CA VAL A 117 -11.95 -14.51 -1.00
C VAL A 117 -12.75 -13.76 -2.06
N ILE A 118 -13.48 -14.47 -2.92
CA ILE A 118 -14.37 -13.87 -3.91
C ILE A 118 -15.44 -13.02 -3.22
N ASP A 119 -16.12 -13.58 -2.22
CA ASP A 119 -17.18 -12.88 -1.49
C ASP A 119 -16.63 -11.62 -0.79
N GLU A 120 -15.48 -11.67 -0.13
CA GLU A 120 -14.91 -10.49 0.52
C GLU A 120 -14.54 -9.40 -0.49
N LEU A 121 -13.94 -9.78 -1.63
CA LEU A 121 -13.49 -8.81 -2.63
C LEU A 121 -14.66 -8.20 -3.41
N GLU A 122 -15.70 -8.99 -3.72
CA GLU A 122 -16.92 -8.49 -4.39
C GLU A 122 -17.78 -7.62 -3.47
N ASN A 123 -17.84 -7.92 -2.17
CA ASN A 123 -18.62 -7.13 -1.21
C ASN A 123 -17.89 -5.85 -0.75
N ASN A 124 -16.61 -5.68 -1.07
CA ASN A 124 -15.78 -4.61 -0.53
C ASN A 124 -15.03 -3.82 -1.62
N ASP A 125 -15.78 -3.13 -2.49
CA ASP A 125 -15.27 -2.25 -3.55
C ASP A 125 -14.25 -1.20 -3.05
N SER A 126 -14.30 -0.86 -1.75
CA SER A 126 -13.36 0.09 -1.14
C SER A 126 -11.90 -0.37 -1.20
N LEU A 127 -11.68 -1.68 -1.30
CA LEU A 127 -10.36 -2.30 -1.50
C LEU A 127 -9.77 -1.92 -2.87
N GLY A 128 -10.60 -1.62 -3.87
CA GLY A 128 -10.17 -1.29 -5.22
C GLY A 128 -9.46 -2.47 -5.92
N LEU A 129 -9.89 -3.68 -5.60
CA LEU A 129 -9.43 -4.93 -6.20
C LEU A 129 -10.58 -5.51 -7.01
N ARG A 130 -10.31 -5.96 -8.24
CA ARG A 130 -11.30 -6.59 -9.10
C ARG A 130 -10.79 -7.93 -9.55
N ILE A 131 -11.56 -8.98 -9.29
CA ILE A 131 -11.21 -10.33 -9.71
C ILE A 131 -11.46 -10.44 -11.21
N ALA A 132 -10.41 -10.71 -11.97
CA ALA A 132 -10.52 -10.99 -13.40
C ALA A 132 -10.99 -12.43 -13.64
N GLY A 133 -10.62 -13.35 -12.75
CA GLY A 133 -11.05 -14.74 -12.77
C GLY A 133 -10.19 -15.62 -11.88
N VAL A 134 -10.47 -16.92 -11.95
CA VAL A 134 -9.81 -17.95 -11.14
C VAL A 134 -9.02 -18.88 -12.04
N VAL A 135 -7.89 -19.36 -11.52
CA VAL A 135 -7.02 -20.32 -12.18
C VAL A 135 -7.00 -21.62 -11.37
N GLU A 136 -7.29 -22.72 -12.05
CA GLU A 136 -7.29 -24.06 -11.47
C GLU A 136 -5.85 -24.61 -11.42
N LEU A 137 -5.47 -25.17 -10.27
CA LEU A 137 -4.14 -25.78 -10.10
C LEU A 137 -4.15 -27.25 -10.51
N ASP A 138 -5.27 -27.94 -10.33
CA ASP A 138 -5.38 -29.34 -10.72
C ASP A 138 -5.65 -29.45 -12.24
N SER A 139 -4.69 -30.00 -12.97
CA SER A 139 -4.80 -30.21 -14.42
C SER A 139 -5.86 -31.27 -14.78
N HIS A 140 -6.32 -32.06 -13.81
CA HIS A 140 -7.37 -33.07 -14.01
C HIS A 140 -8.79 -32.56 -13.77
N ARG A 141 -8.95 -31.35 -13.23
CA ARG A 141 -10.27 -30.72 -13.08
C ARG A 141 -10.60 -29.86 -14.31
N PRO A 142 -11.86 -29.82 -14.74
CA PRO A 142 -12.25 -28.97 -15.87
C PRO A 142 -12.01 -27.50 -15.52
N ALA A 143 -11.13 -26.82 -16.27
CA ALA A 143 -10.84 -25.40 -16.10
C ALA A 143 -11.79 -24.48 -16.90
N SER A 144 -13.06 -24.88 -17.01
CA SER A 144 -14.08 -24.18 -17.78
C SER A 144 -15.31 -23.91 -16.93
N GLY A 145 -15.90 -22.73 -17.08
CA GLY A 145 -17.12 -22.33 -16.38
C GLY A 145 -16.88 -21.19 -15.41
N PHE A 146 -17.69 -21.13 -14.36
CA PHE A 146 -17.69 -20.07 -13.38
C PHE A 146 -17.55 -20.66 -11.98
N LEU A 147 -16.63 -20.11 -11.18
CA LEU A 147 -16.50 -20.52 -9.78
C LEU A 147 -17.57 -19.87 -8.89
N SER A 148 -17.96 -18.65 -9.22
CA SER A 148 -19.08 -17.92 -8.61
C SER A 148 -19.90 -17.26 -9.72
N ALA A 149 -21.11 -16.77 -9.42
CA ALA A 149 -22.07 -16.23 -10.39
C ALA A 149 -21.49 -15.18 -11.36
N LYS A 150 -20.37 -14.53 -11.02
CA LYS A 150 -19.71 -13.49 -11.82
C LYS A 150 -18.24 -13.75 -12.14
N VAL A 151 -17.63 -14.80 -11.60
CA VAL A 151 -16.18 -15.02 -11.68
C VAL A 151 -15.85 -16.23 -12.55
N PRO A 152 -15.29 -16.03 -13.75
CA PRO A 152 -14.95 -17.13 -14.66
C PRO A 152 -13.69 -17.87 -14.20
N ILE A 153 -13.61 -19.14 -14.57
CA ILE A 153 -12.36 -19.92 -14.52
C ILE A 153 -11.62 -19.66 -15.83
N LEU A 154 -10.46 -19.01 -15.74
CA LEU A 154 -9.68 -18.54 -16.90
C LEU A 154 -8.79 -19.64 -17.51
N GLY A 155 -8.60 -20.75 -16.80
CA GLY A 155 -7.78 -21.87 -17.26
C GLY A 155 -6.97 -22.50 -16.14
N HIS A 156 -5.91 -23.21 -16.53
CA HIS A 156 -4.99 -23.89 -15.62
C HIS A 156 -3.76 -23.05 -15.28
N ALA A 157 -3.11 -23.38 -14.17
CA ALA A 157 -1.87 -22.73 -13.70
C ALA A 157 -0.73 -22.72 -14.73
N VAL A 158 -0.73 -23.65 -15.70
CA VAL A 158 0.25 -23.69 -16.80
C VAL A 158 0.13 -22.48 -17.73
N ALA A 159 -1.08 -21.99 -17.97
CA ALA A 159 -1.35 -20.82 -18.81
C ALA A 159 -1.29 -19.48 -18.04
N LEU A 160 -0.81 -19.50 -16.78
CA LEU A 160 -0.86 -18.34 -15.90
C LEU A 160 -0.12 -17.11 -16.45
N GLN A 161 1.01 -17.31 -17.13
CA GLN A 161 1.77 -16.20 -17.73
C GLN A 161 0.95 -15.49 -18.83
N GLU A 162 0.29 -16.26 -19.70
CA GLU A 162 -0.55 -15.74 -20.78
C GLU A 162 -1.80 -15.06 -20.23
N ILE A 163 -2.43 -15.65 -19.21
CA ILE A 163 -3.59 -15.06 -18.53
C ILE A 163 -3.22 -13.71 -17.92
N ILE A 164 -2.07 -13.62 -17.26
CA ILE A 164 -1.56 -12.37 -16.64
C ILE A 164 -1.34 -11.29 -17.69
N ALA A 165 -0.68 -11.64 -18.81
CA ALA A 165 -0.40 -10.70 -19.90
C ALA A 165 -1.69 -10.21 -20.58
N THR A 166 -2.58 -11.13 -20.93
CA THR A 166 -3.81 -10.84 -21.68
C THR A 166 -4.80 -9.99 -20.88
N HIS A 167 -4.93 -10.26 -19.58
CA HIS A 167 -5.90 -9.55 -18.71
C HIS A 167 -5.29 -8.37 -17.94
N GLY A 168 -4.00 -8.06 -18.16
CA GLY A 168 -3.32 -6.97 -17.46
C GLY A 168 -3.31 -7.14 -15.94
N ILE A 169 -3.15 -8.38 -15.47
CA ILE A 169 -3.19 -8.73 -14.05
C ILE A 169 -1.99 -8.12 -13.34
N GLN A 170 -2.24 -7.45 -12.22
CA GLN A 170 -1.21 -6.78 -11.42
C GLN A 170 -0.92 -7.53 -10.13
N GLN A 171 -1.89 -8.33 -9.67
CA GLN A 171 -1.84 -9.05 -8.41
C GLN A 171 -2.34 -10.48 -8.57
N VAL A 172 -1.65 -11.41 -7.92
CA VAL A 172 -2.02 -12.83 -7.87
C VAL A 172 -2.28 -13.21 -6.43
N PHE A 173 -3.51 -13.65 -6.15
CA PHE A 173 -3.90 -14.13 -4.83
C PHE A 173 -3.87 -15.65 -4.87
N VAL A 174 -3.18 -16.25 -3.91
CA VAL A 174 -3.08 -17.70 -3.78
C VAL A 174 -3.95 -18.12 -2.61
N ALA A 175 -5.06 -18.79 -2.88
CA ALA A 175 -6.00 -19.28 -1.88
C ALA A 175 -5.93 -20.80 -1.86
N LEU A 176 -4.88 -21.31 -1.22
CA LEU A 176 -4.62 -22.75 -1.13
C LEU A 176 -4.71 -23.22 0.33
N PRO A 177 -5.33 -24.38 0.58
CA PRO A 177 -5.25 -25.02 1.88
C PRO A 177 -3.80 -25.43 2.17
N ILE A 178 -3.44 -25.51 3.46
CA ILE A 178 -2.08 -25.86 3.92
C ILE A 178 -1.58 -27.19 3.32
N THR A 179 -2.48 -28.14 3.08
CA THR A 179 -2.17 -29.43 2.45
C THR A 179 -1.59 -29.31 1.04
N GLN A 180 -1.96 -28.27 0.31
CA GLN A 180 -1.53 -28.02 -1.08
C GLN A 180 -0.37 -27.01 -1.18
N LEU A 181 0.19 -26.58 -0.05
CA LEU A 181 1.29 -25.61 -0.02
C LEU A 181 2.57 -26.13 -0.69
N HIS A 182 2.70 -27.44 -0.89
CA HIS A 182 3.81 -28.04 -1.64
C HIS A 182 3.80 -27.62 -3.12
N VAL A 183 2.62 -27.43 -3.73
CA VAL A 183 2.46 -27.00 -5.13
C VAL A 183 2.86 -25.54 -5.32
N LEU A 184 2.73 -24.73 -4.26
CA LEU A 184 3.06 -23.30 -4.26
C LEU A 184 4.48 -23.04 -4.76
N LYS A 185 5.45 -23.90 -4.41
CA LYS A 185 6.86 -23.71 -4.81
C LYS A 185 7.03 -23.69 -6.33
N GLY A 186 6.36 -24.58 -7.05
CA GLY A 186 6.44 -24.63 -8.52
C GLY A 186 5.80 -23.39 -9.16
N VAL A 187 4.64 -22.97 -8.65
CA VAL A 187 3.95 -21.76 -9.15
C VAL A 187 4.75 -20.50 -8.84
N MET A 188 5.42 -20.42 -7.69
CA MET A 188 6.29 -19.28 -7.34
C MET A 188 7.47 -19.14 -8.27
N GLN A 189 8.04 -20.23 -8.80
CA GLN A 189 9.13 -20.13 -9.76
C GLN A 189 8.69 -19.43 -11.05
N GLU A 190 7.48 -19.71 -11.54
CA GLU A 190 6.93 -19.03 -12.70
C GLU A 190 6.52 -17.59 -12.40
N LEU A 191 5.88 -17.34 -11.25
CA LEU A 191 5.48 -15.99 -10.85
C LEU A 191 6.68 -15.07 -10.55
N SER A 192 7.80 -15.62 -10.07
CA SER A 192 9.02 -14.85 -9.81
C SER A 192 9.63 -14.21 -11.06
N LYS A 193 9.36 -14.78 -12.24
CA LYS A 193 9.81 -14.24 -13.54
C LYS A 193 8.94 -13.07 -14.00
N LEU A 194 7.76 -12.89 -13.41
CA LEU A 194 6.79 -11.87 -13.79
C LEU A 194 6.85 -10.68 -12.81
N THR A 195 6.51 -9.50 -13.30
CA THR A 195 6.43 -8.28 -12.48
C THR A 195 5.02 -8.13 -11.86
N VAL A 196 4.59 -9.13 -11.09
CA VAL A 196 3.29 -9.14 -10.40
C VAL A 196 3.47 -9.26 -8.90
N ASP A 197 2.54 -8.66 -8.14
CA ASP A 197 2.52 -8.76 -6.67
C ASP A 197 1.78 -10.04 -6.26
N VAL A 198 2.44 -10.91 -5.49
CA VAL A 198 1.92 -12.24 -5.14
C VAL A 198 1.61 -12.30 -3.66
N ARG A 199 0.37 -12.68 -3.35
CA ARG A 199 -0.17 -12.70 -2.00
C ARG A 199 -0.76 -14.06 -1.69
N LEU A 200 -0.37 -14.65 -0.56
CA LEU A 200 -0.90 -15.91 -0.07
C LEU A 200 -1.96 -15.65 1.01
N ILE A 201 -3.11 -16.27 0.85
CA ILE A 201 -4.19 -16.29 1.83
C ILE A 201 -4.18 -17.70 2.40
N PRO A 202 -3.73 -17.90 3.65
CA PRO A 202 -3.73 -19.21 4.27
C PRO A 202 -5.11 -19.51 4.87
N ASP A 203 -5.51 -20.78 4.83
CA ASP A 203 -6.65 -21.27 5.60
C ASP A 203 -6.21 -21.45 7.07
N ILE A 204 -6.48 -20.43 7.89
CA ILE A 204 -6.05 -20.34 9.30
C ILE A 204 -7.23 -20.45 10.28
N ALA A 205 -8.36 -21.02 9.85
CA ALA A 205 -9.53 -21.19 10.71
C ALA A 205 -9.20 -21.85 12.07
N GLU A 206 -8.17 -22.69 12.13
CA GLU A 206 -7.72 -23.38 13.34
C GLU A 206 -6.55 -22.72 14.09
N TYR A 207 -5.89 -21.69 13.53
CA TYR A 207 -4.64 -21.14 14.08
C TYR A 207 -4.66 -19.60 14.21
N SER A 208 -5.50 -19.11 15.14
CA SER A 208 -5.67 -17.67 15.41
C SER A 208 -4.39 -16.96 15.88
N THR A 209 -3.44 -17.68 16.50
CA THR A 209 -2.16 -17.14 16.96
C THR A 209 -1.20 -16.80 15.82
N LEU A 210 -1.25 -17.52 14.69
CA LEU A 210 -0.40 -17.24 13.52
C LEU A 210 -0.82 -15.95 12.80
N ALA A 211 -2.08 -15.52 12.94
CA ALA A 211 -2.60 -14.31 12.30
C ALA A 211 -1.99 -13.01 12.83
N ALA A 212 -1.40 -13.02 14.03
CA ALA A 212 -1.02 -11.82 14.79
C ALA A 212 0.11 -10.96 14.17
N GLY A 213 0.69 -11.38 13.04
CA GLY A 213 1.70 -10.61 12.29
C GLY A 213 1.42 -10.46 10.79
N MET A 214 0.27 -10.92 10.30
CA MET A 214 -0.07 -10.91 8.87
C MET A 214 -0.69 -9.57 8.45
N GLU A 215 -0.56 -9.23 7.16
CA GLU A 215 -1.29 -8.08 6.60
C GLU A 215 -2.77 -8.45 6.49
N GLN A 216 -3.67 -7.53 6.83
CA GLN A 216 -5.10 -7.71 6.63
C GLN A 216 -5.56 -7.00 5.36
N ILE A 217 -6.35 -7.70 4.54
CA ILE A 217 -7.07 -7.16 3.39
C ILE A 217 -8.56 -7.39 3.64
N GLY A 218 -9.29 -6.36 4.04
CA GLY A 218 -10.68 -6.55 4.47
C GLY A 218 -10.73 -7.46 5.70
N SER A 219 -11.48 -8.57 5.63
CA SER A 219 -11.49 -9.62 6.65
C SER A 219 -10.39 -10.69 6.48
N LEU A 220 -9.67 -10.69 5.35
CA LEU A 220 -8.72 -11.74 4.99
C LEU A 220 -7.33 -11.48 5.60
N SER A 221 -6.71 -12.54 6.11
CA SER A 221 -5.31 -12.52 6.53
C SER A 221 -4.41 -12.92 5.36
N VAL A 222 -3.37 -12.14 5.09
CA VAL A 222 -2.60 -12.23 3.86
C VAL A 222 -1.10 -12.12 4.14
N ILE A 223 -0.32 -12.96 3.46
CA ILE A 223 1.13 -12.99 3.48
C ILE A 223 1.64 -12.54 2.11
N ASN A 224 2.44 -11.47 2.06
CA ASN A 224 3.08 -11.05 0.81
C ASN A 224 4.28 -11.97 0.53
N LEU A 225 4.23 -12.72 -0.56
CA LEU A 225 5.30 -13.61 -0.99
C LEU A 225 6.28 -12.91 -1.93
N GLN A 226 5.75 -12.05 -2.81
CA GLN A 226 6.54 -11.28 -3.77
C GLN A 226 5.93 -9.89 -3.87
N ALA A 227 6.66 -8.89 -3.40
CA ALA A 227 6.25 -7.49 -3.54
C ALA A 227 6.96 -6.85 -4.74
N THR A 228 6.21 -6.13 -5.57
CA THR A 228 6.83 -5.31 -6.61
C THR A 228 7.48 -4.06 -5.98
N PRO A 229 8.77 -3.76 -6.27
CA PRO A 229 9.54 -2.74 -5.55
C PRO A 229 9.03 -1.30 -5.68
N CYS A 230 8.09 -1.02 -6.58
CA CYS A 230 7.68 0.34 -6.94
C CYS A 230 6.15 0.52 -6.92
N ASP A 231 5.56 0.37 -5.74
CA ASP A 231 4.14 0.63 -5.52
C ASP A 231 3.85 1.84 -4.64
N GLY A 232 2.84 2.63 -5.03
CA GLY A 232 2.36 3.80 -4.30
C GLY A 232 3.19 5.07 -4.49
N TRP A 233 3.41 5.82 -3.40
CA TRP A 233 4.07 7.13 -3.41
C TRP A 233 5.54 7.09 -3.84
N GLY A 234 6.23 5.95 -3.70
CA GLY A 234 7.59 5.78 -4.23
C GLY A 234 7.65 5.96 -5.75
N ARG A 235 6.62 5.49 -6.47
CA ARG A 235 6.50 5.69 -7.92
C ARG A 235 6.28 7.16 -8.27
N VAL A 236 5.46 7.88 -7.49
CA VAL A 236 5.23 9.31 -7.68
C VAL A 236 6.52 10.10 -7.40
N GLY A 237 7.23 9.79 -6.31
CA GLY A 237 8.51 10.41 -5.97
C GLY A 237 9.56 10.18 -7.06
N LYS A 238 9.67 8.95 -7.57
CA LYS A 238 10.53 8.63 -8.73
C LYS A 238 10.13 9.47 -9.96
N ARG A 239 8.84 9.58 -10.25
CA ARG A 239 8.32 10.35 -11.40
C ARG A 239 8.57 11.85 -11.27
N MET A 240 8.44 12.41 -10.07
CA MET A 240 8.76 13.83 -9.82
C MET A 240 10.25 14.09 -9.91
N LEU A 241 11.08 13.16 -9.45
CA LEU A 241 12.54 13.23 -9.61
C LEU A 241 12.92 13.19 -11.09
N ASP A 242 12.38 12.22 -11.84
CA ASP A 242 12.67 12.08 -13.27
C ASP A 242 12.19 13.31 -14.05
N PHE A 243 11.03 13.88 -13.70
CA PHE A 243 10.54 15.13 -14.30
C PHE A 243 11.43 16.33 -13.95
N SER A 244 11.83 16.48 -12.68
CA SER A 244 12.69 17.58 -12.25
C SER A 244 14.07 17.51 -12.90
N PHE A 245 14.62 16.30 -13.02
CA PHE A 245 15.89 16.04 -13.69
C PHE A 245 15.80 16.34 -15.18
N SER A 246 14.74 15.87 -15.84
CA SER A 246 14.49 16.13 -17.26
C SER A 246 14.32 17.62 -17.54
N LEU A 247 13.59 18.34 -16.69
CA LEU A 247 13.38 19.79 -16.81
C LEU A 247 14.69 20.56 -16.60
N SER A 248 15.50 20.16 -15.61
CA SER A 248 16.81 20.78 -15.35
C SER A 248 17.76 20.57 -16.52
N ALA A 249 17.81 19.36 -17.07
CA ALA A 249 18.60 19.04 -18.26
C ALA A 249 18.13 19.85 -19.48
N LEU A 250 16.81 20.01 -19.69
CA LEU A 250 16.25 20.81 -20.77
C LEU A 250 16.67 22.28 -20.66
N VAL A 251 16.60 22.88 -19.46
CA VAL A 251 17.01 24.29 -19.23
C VAL A 251 18.51 24.47 -19.47
N LEU A 252 19.35 23.52 -19.04
CA LEU A 252 20.80 23.56 -19.27
C LEU A 252 21.17 23.39 -20.75
N CYS A 253 20.42 22.57 -21.49
CA CYS A 253 20.65 22.34 -22.92
C CYS A 253 20.01 23.41 -23.82
N LEU A 254 19.08 24.22 -23.31
CA LEU A 254 18.42 25.31 -24.04
C LEU A 254 19.40 26.29 -24.73
N PRO A 255 20.46 26.81 -24.07
CA PRO A 255 21.42 27.71 -24.72
C PRO A 255 22.19 27.03 -25.85
N LEU A 256 22.52 25.74 -25.73
CA LEU A 256 23.19 25.00 -26.81
C LEU A 256 22.26 24.78 -28.01
N LEU A 257 20.97 24.51 -27.75
CA LEU A 257 19.97 24.38 -28.81
C LEU A 257 19.74 25.69 -29.57
N ILE A 258 19.69 26.83 -28.88
CA ILE A 258 19.53 28.15 -29.49
C ILE A 258 20.75 28.53 -30.36
N VAL A 259 21.95 28.10 -29.98
CA VAL A 259 23.17 28.37 -30.77
C VAL A 259 23.28 27.47 -32.00
N LEU A 260 22.69 26.27 -31.95
CA LEU A 260 22.69 25.28 -33.05
C LEU A 260 21.50 25.44 -34.01
N SER A 261 20.49 26.24 -33.64
CA SER A 261 19.32 26.59 -34.46
C SER A 261 19.53 27.90 -35.22
#